data_AF-A0A923HHM1-F1
#
_entry.id   AF-A0A923HHM1-F1
#
_cell.length_a   1.000
_cell.length_b   1.000
_cell.length_c   1.000
_cell.angle_alpha   90.00
_cell.angle_beta   90.00
_cell.angle_gamma   90.00
#
_symmetry.space_group_name_H-M   'P 1'
#
loop_
_entity.id
_entity.type
_entity.pdbx_description
1 polymer ?
#
loop_
_entity_poly.entity_id
_entity_poly.type
_entity_poly.pdbx_seq_one_letter_code
_entity_poly.pdbx_strand_id
1 'polypeptide(L)' 'MKILWLSLLSAILLSSCKTVKPYERQYVSDPEMQMQNDAGRNFNLYVQSIREGATPVGSAKGSGGCGCN' A
#
# COMPACT_ATOMS: atom_id res chain seq x y z
N MET A 1 15.92 -2.98 34.90
CA MET A 1 15.07 -1.78 34.67
C MET A 1 14.84 -1.46 33.19
N LYS A 2 15.87 -1.29 32.34
CA LYS A 2 15.70 -0.96 30.91
C LYS A 2 14.84 -1.96 30.10
N ILE A 3 14.98 -3.26 30.36
CA ILE A 3 14.21 -4.32 29.68
C ILE A 3 12.71 -4.24 29.99
N LEU A 4 12.33 -3.85 31.21
CA LEU A 4 10.93 -3.67 31.61
C LEU A 4 10.28 -2.50 30.86
N TRP A 5 11.03 -1.41 30.63
CA TRP A 5 10.56 -0.27 29.86
C TRP A 5 10.37 -0.60 28.37
N LEU A 6 11.28 -1.37 27.78
CA LEU A 6 11.17 -1.88 26.41
C LEU A 6 9.95 -2.80 26.23
N SER A 7 9.72 -3.69 27.19
CA SER A 7 8.54 -4.58 27.19
C SER A 7 7.23 -3.80 27.29
N LEU A 8 7.17 -2.78 28.16
CA LEU A 8 5.99 -1.93 28.31
C LEU A 8 5.70 -1.13 27.03
N LEU A 9 6.73 -0.58 26.39
CA LEU A 9 6.58 0.15 25.13
C LEU A 9 6.06 -0.75 24.01
N SER A 10 6.56 -1.98 23.91
CA SER A 10 6.09 -2.96 22.93
C SER A 10 4.61 -3.30 23.14
N ALA A 11 4.16 -3.50 24.38
CA ALA A 11 2.77 -3.82 24.68
C ALA A 11 1.79 -2.71 24.23
N ILE A 12 2.19 -1.44 24.35
CA ILE A 12 1.37 -0.30 23.91
C ILE A 12 1.22 -0.30 22.37
N LEU A 13 2.29 -0.59 21.64
CA LEU A 13 2.28 -0.60 20.17
C LEU A 13 1.37 -1.69 19.58
N LEU A 14 1.21 -2.82 20.27
CA LEU A 14 0.37 -3.94 19.82
C LEU A 14 -1.13 -3.76 20.15
N SER A 15 -1.51 -2.71 20.88
CA SER A 15 -2.89 -2.51 21.35
C SER A 15 -3.91 -2.04 20.29
N SER A 16 -3.46 -1.77 19.06
CA SER A 16 -4.30 -1.19 17.99
C SER A 16 -5.17 -2.23 17.24
N CYS A 17 -4.95 -3.53 17.45
CA CYS A 17 -5.75 -4.55 16.77
C CYS A 17 -7.19 -4.57 17.33
N LYS A 18 -8.18 -4.27 16.47
CA LYS A 18 -9.61 -4.30 16.80
C LYS A 18 -10.37 -5.19 15.83
N THR A 19 -11.33 -5.95 16.35
CA THR A 19 -12.24 -6.76 15.53
C THR A 19 -13.34 -5.89 14.93
N VAL A 20 -13.49 -5.96 13.61
CA VAL A 20 -14.54 -5.23 12.87
C VAL A 20 -15.87 -5.95 13.02
N LYS A 21 -16.93 -5.19 13.34
CA LYS A 21 -18.27 -5.76 13.52
C LYS A 21 -18.81 -6.27 12.18
N PRO A 22 -19.64 -7.33 12.15
CA PRO A 22 -20.09 -7.93 10.89
C PRO A 22 -20.71 -6.94 9.89
N TYR A 23 -21.45 -5.95 10.36
CA TYR A 23 -22.11 -4.95 9.52
C TYR A 23 -21.18 -3.82 9.02
N GLU A 24 -20.02 -3.62 9.65
CA GLU A 24 -19.01 -2.64 9.22
C GLU A 24 -18.11 -3.23 8.10
N ARG A 25 -18.10 -4.55 7.93
CA ARG A 25 -17.26 -5.25 6.94
C ARG A 25 -17.59 -4.84 5.50
N GLN A 26 -18.82 -4.44 5.22
CA GLN A 26 -19.23 -3.98 3.88
C GLN A 26 -18.40 -2.77 3.41
N TYR A 27 -18.06 -1.85 4.32
CA TYR A 27 -17.27 -0.66 4.01
C TYR A 27 -15.77 -0.97 3.92
N VAL A 28 -15.29 -1.98 4.65
CA VAL A 28 -13.90 -2.43 4.59
C VAL A 28 -13.64 -3.23 3.32
N SER A 29 -14.65 -3.95 2.82
CA SER A 29 -14.59 -4.76 1.59
C SER A 29 -15.18 -4.03 0.39
N ASP A 30 -14.97 -2.71 0.31
CA ASP A 30 -15.46 -1.91 -0.81
C ASP A 30 -14.74 -2.32 -2.12
N PRO A 31 -15.47 -2.70 -3.18
CA PRO A 31 -14.90 -3.01 -4.49
C PRO A 31 -14.03 -1.87 -5.07
N GLU A 32 -14.34 -0.62 -4.77
CA GLU A 32 -13.59 0.54 -5.30
C GLU A 32 -12.21 0.67 -4.64
N MET A 33 -12.05 0.16 -3.43
CA MET A 33 -10.78 0.16 -2.69
C MET A 33 -9.90 -1.05 -3.04
N GLN A 34 -10.35 -1.93 -3.92
CA GLN A 34 -9.53 -3.04 -4.39
C GLN A 34 -8.30 -2.51 -5.14
N MET A 35 -7.12 -3.01 -4.77
CA MET A 35 -5.86 -2.67 -5.45
C MET A 35 -5.72 -3.41 -6.79
N GLN A 36 -6.81 -3.56 -7.53
CA GLN A 36 -6.82 -4.14 -8.86
C GLN A 36 -6.56 -3.06 -9.90
N ASN A 37 -5.86 -3.42 -10.97
CA ASN A 37 -5.60 -2.51 -12.07
C ASN A 37 -6.84 -2.39 -12.96
N ASP A 38 -7.40 -1.19 -13.05
CA ASP A 38 -8.32 -0.80 -14.11
C ASP A 38 -7.61 0.08 -15.16
N ALA A 39 -8.33 0.47 -16.23
CA ALA A 39 -7.78 1.33 -17.27
C ALA A 39 -7.29 2.71 -16.77
N GLY A 40 -8.03 3.34 -15.85
CA GLY A 40 -7.66 4.63 -15.25
C GLY A 40 -6.47 4.53 -14.30
N ARG A 41 -6.39 3.46 -13.51
CA ARG A 41 -5.26 3.13 -12.63
C ARG A 41 -4.00 2.91 -13.47
N ASN A 42 -4.09 2.16 -14.57
CA ASN A 42 -2.98 1.93 -15.49
C ASN A 42 -2.48 3.23 -16.12
N PHE A 43 -3.39 4.13 -16.53
CA PHE A 43 -3.01 5.45 -17.04
C PHE A 43 -2.27 6.29 -16.00
N ASN A 44 -2.77 6.34 -14.76
CA ASN A 44 -2.12 7.07 -13.67
C ASN A 44 -0.73 6.50 -13.35
N LEU A 45 -0.59 5.17 -13.31
CA LEU A 45 0.70 4.51 -13.11
C LEU A 45 1.69 4.81 -14.25
N TYR A 46 1.22 4.91 -15.49
CA TYR A 46 2.05 5.34 -16.62
C TYR A 46 2.51 6.81 -16.47
N VAL A 47 1.61 7.72 -16.10
CA VAL A 47 1.98 9.13 -15.84
C VAL A 47 3.01 9.23 -14.72
N GLN A 48 2.84 8.47 -13.64
CA GLN A 48 3.77 8.43 -12.51
C GLN A 48 5.12 7.80 -12.90
N SER A 49 5.14 6.73 -13.72
CA SER A 49 6.39 6.12 -14.16
C SER A 49 7.23 7.06 -15.02
N ILE A 50 6.60 7.84 -15.91
CA ILE A 50 7.29 8.87 -16.70
C ILE A 50 7.78 10.01 -15.81
N ARG A 51 6.99 10.44 -14.82
CA ARG A 51 7.34 11.56 -13.92
C ARG A 51 8.46 11.20 -12.95
N GLU A 52 8.41 10.01 -12.37
CA GLU A 52 9.33 9.57 -11.30
C GLU A 52 10.53 8.79 -11.84
N GLY A 53 10.50 8.36 -13.11
CA GLY A 53 11.49 7.45 -13.69
C GLY A 53 11.50 6.07 -13.05
N ALA A 54 10.51 5.76 -12.20
CA ALA A 54 10.42 4.52 -11.46
C ALA A 54 9.58 3.48 -12.23
N THR A 55 9.96 2.21 -12.12
CA THR A 55 9.12 1.11 -12.65
C THR A 55 8.06 0.75 -11.61
N PRO A 56 6.76 0.76 -11.95
CA PRO A 56 5.72 0.38 -11.00
C PRO A 56 5.84 -1.09 -10.60
N VAL A 57 5.62 -1.39 -9.31
CA VAL A 57 5.61 -2.76 -8.78
C VAL A 57 4.56 -3.60 -9.53
N GLY A 58 4.98 -4.72 -10.13
CA GLY A 58 4.09 -5.63 -10.87
C GLY A 58 3.87 -5.31 -12.35
N SER A 59 4.47 -4.24 -12.88
CA SER A 59 4.48 -4.00 -14.33
C SER A 59 5.46 -4.96 -15.01
N ALA A 60 5.06 -5.61 -16.12
CA ALA A 60 6.01 -6.23 -17.03
C ALA A 60 7.03 -5.15 -17.41
N LYS A 61 8.33 -5.42 -17.20
CA LYS A 61 9.43 -4.46 -17.42
C LYS A 61 9.20 -3.65 -18.71
N GLY A 62 8.65 -2.45 -18.57
CA GLY A 62 8.32 -1.54 -19.65
C GLY A 62 9.04 -0.25 -19.36
N SER A 63 10.13 -0.03 -20.11
CA SER A 63 11.03 1.13 -20.08
C SER A 63 11.24 1.75 -18.70
N GLY A 64 12.15 1.18 -17.93
CA GLY A 64 12.64 1.78 -16.68
C GLY A 64 13.31 3.12 -16.95
N GLY A 65 13.14 4.07 -16.04
CA GLY A 65 13.84 5.34 -16.08
C GLY A 65 15.33 5.15 -15.93
N CYS A 66 16.02 5.41 -17.02
CA CYS A 66 17.11 6.36 -17.18
C CYS A 66 17.13 6.55 -18.70
N GLY A 67 16.49 7.62 -19.18
CA GLY A 67 16.12 7.78 -20.59
C GLY A 67 17.31 7.74 -21.56
N CYS A 68 17.68 6.54 -21.98
CA CYS A 68 18.43 6.32 -23.21
C CYS A 68 17.41 5.85 -24.25
N ASN A 69 16.90 6.81 -25.02
CA ASN A 69 16.39 6.54 -26.35
C ASN A 69 17.59 6.26 -27.27
#